data_AF-A0A7R8WHV7-F1
#
_entry.id   AF-A0A7R8WHV7-F1
#
_cell.length_a   1.000
_cell.length_b   1.000
_cell.length_c   1.000
_cell.angle_alpha   90.00
_cell.angle_beta   90.00
_cell.angle_gamma   90.00
#
_symmetry.space_group_name_H-M   'P 1'
#
loop_
_entity.id
_entity.type
_entity.pdbx_description
1 polymer ?
#
loop_
_entity_poly.entity_id
_entity_poly.type
_entity_poly.pdbx_seq_one_letter_code
_entity_poly.pdbx_strand_id
1 'polypeptide(L)'
;MRKLSQNRVRKRDTQSLILPLVVKNPSVRWEDIADLEEAKRLLKEAVVLPMWMPDYFKGIRRPWRGVLMIGPPGTGKTMLAKAVATECGTTFFNVSSSTLTSKYRGESEKLVRLLFEMARFYAPSTIFMDEIDSLCSRRGTESEHEASRRVKSELLVQMDGLMSEHDDPSKMVMVLAATNFPWDIDEALRRRLEKRIYIPLPCEAGREALLKISLKEVKLASNVDLARIAAALEGYSGADVTNVCRDAAMMPMRRKIAGLCPEEIRQLALEALDLPVTMTDFENAISKCSKSISEDDLEKYERYMREFGSS
;
A
#
# COMPACT_ATOMS: atom_id res chain seq x y z
N MET A 1 -32.31 18.63 -27.88
CA MET A 1 -31.34 17.60 -28.31
C MET A 1 -29.85 17.97 -28.15
N ARG A 2 -29.41 19.25 -28.21
CA ARG A 2 -27.98 19.61 -28.05
C ARG A 2 -27.39 19.44 -26.63
N LYS A 3 -28.18 19.58 -25.55
CA LYS A 3 -27.70 19.40 -24.16
C LYS A 3 -27.38 17.93 -23.80
N LEU A 4 -28.06 16.96 -24.41
CA LEU A 4 -27.83 15.52 -24.18
C LEU A 4 -26.53 15.01 -24.83
N SER A 5 -26.13 15.61 -25.96
CA SER A 5 -24.87 15.31 -26.65
C SER A 5 -23.66 15.83 -25.86
N GLN A 6 -23.70 17.07 -25.36
CA GLN A 6 -22.60 17.64 -24.56
C GLN A 6 -22.38 16.91 -23.22
N ASN A 7 -23.44 16.38 -22.59
CA ASN A 7 -23.31 15.56 -21.37
C ASN A 7 -22.69 14.17 -21.64
N ARG A 8 -22.93 13.57 -22.82
CA ARG A 8 -22.29 12.30 -23.20
C ARG A 8 -20.81 12.46 -23.54
N VAL A 9 -20.43 13.58 -24.17
CA VAL A 9 -19.03 13.89 -24.48
C VAL A 9 -18.25 14.18 -23.19
N ARG A 10 -18.78 15.04 -22.28
CA ARG A 10 -18.15 15.27 -20.97
C ARG A 10 -18.04 14.01 -20.11
N LYS A 11 -19.04 13.12 -20.11
CA LYS A 11 -18.95 11.83 -19.39
C LYS A 11 -17.83 10.93 -19.95
N ARG A 12 -17.62 10.90 -21.27
CA ARG A 12 -16.51 10.14 -21.88
C ARG A 12 -15.15 10.74 -21.51
N ASP A 13 -15.03 12.06 -21.53
CA ASP A 13 -13.78 12.77 -21.18
C ASP A 13 -13.43 12.68 -19.69
N THR A 14 -14.43 12.44 -18.82
CA THR A 14 -14.18 12.26 -17.38
C THR A 14 -13.97 10.78 -17.03
N GLN A 15 -14.58 9.85 -17.77
CA GLN A 15 -14.29 8.41 -17.65
C GLN A 15 -12.86 8.07 -18.07
N SER A 16 -12.30 8.76 -19.07
CA SER A 16 -10.88 8.62 -19.45
C SER A 16 -9.90 9.08 -18.37
N LEU A 17 -10.32 9.94 -17.43
CA LEU A 17 -9.49 10.35 -16.29
C LEU A 17 -9.41 9.28 -15.19
N ILE A 18 -10.40 8.39 -15.09
CA ILE A 18 -10.48 7.35 -14.05
C ILE A 18 -10.05 5.98 -14.55
N LEU A 19 -10.18 5.72 -15.86
CA LEU A 19 -9.65 4.51 -16.49
C LEU A 19 -8.19 4.17 -16.10
N PRO A 20 -7.26 5.14 -15.97
CA PRO A 20 -5.90 4.88 -15.47
C PRO A 20 -5.83 4.44 -14.00
N LEU A 21 -6.84 4.74 -13.18
CA LEU A 21 -6.90 4.39 -11.76
C LEU A 21 -7.42 2.96 -11.55
N VAL A 22 -8.09 2.40 -12.55
CA VAL A 22 -8.58 1.02 -12.53
C VAL A 22 -7.40 0.09 -12.78
N VAL A 23 -6.91 -0.55 -11.72
CA VAL A 23 -5.94 -1.62 -11.85
C VAL A 23 -6.73 -2.93 -11.91
N LYS A 24 -6.81 -3.51 -13.10
CA LYS A 24 -7.35 -4.87 -13.23
C LYS A 24 -6.32 -5.86 -12.71
N ASN A 25 -6.66 -6.49 -11.59
CA ASN A 25 -5.94 -7.61 -10.99
C ASN A 25 -4.43 -7.34 -10.76
N PRO A 26 -4.06 -6.63 -9.67
CA PRO A 26 -2.65 -6.52 -9.31
C PRO A 26 -2.09 -7.95 -9.14
N SER A 27 -1.00 -8.30 -9.80
CA SER A 27 -0.50 -9.69 -9.84
C SER A 27 0.26 -10.10 -8.57
N VAL A 28 -0.19 -9.66 -7.38
CA VAL A 28 0.46 -9.90 -6.08
C VAL A 28 -0.40 -10.89 -5.30
N ARG A 29 0.18 -11.96 -4.77
CA ARG A 29 -0.53 -12.96 -3.97
C ARG A 29 -0.20 -12.83 -2.49
N TRP A 30 -0.99 -13.48 -1.63
CA TRP A 30 -0.67 -13.56 -0.19
C TRP A 30 0.69 -14.22 0.09
N GLU A 31 1.12 -15.12 -0.80
CA GLU A 31 2.40 -15.84 -0.74
C GLU A 31 3.61 -14.92 -0.98
N ASP A 32 3.41 -13.83 -1.70
CA ASP A 32 4.47 -12.85 -2.00
C ASP A 32 4.69 -11.87 -0.83
N ILE A 33 3.85 -11.94 0.21
CA ILE A 33 3.94 -11.10 1.39
C ILE A 33 4.45 -11.95 2.54
N ALA A 34 5.65 -11.66 3.01
CA ALA A 34 6.21 -12.28 4.21
C ALA A 34 5.61 -11.65 5.49
N ASP A 35 5.46 -12.47 6.53
CA ASP A 35 4.96 -12.05 7.86
C ASP A 35 3.51 -11.52 7.82
N LEU A 36 3.09 -10.86 8.90
CA LEU A 36 1.82 -10.13 9.03
C LEU A 36 0.57 -11.02 9.06
N GLU A 37 0.67 -12.21 9.64
CA GLU A 37 -0.40 -13.22 9.72
C GLU A 37 -1.67 -12.63 10.36
N GLU A 38 -1.52 -11.78 11.37
CA GLU A 38 -2.64 -11.10 12.00
C GLU A 38 -3.30 -10.08 11.05
N ALA A 39 -2.52 -9.23 10.38
CA ALA A 39 -3.05 -8.26 9.43
C ALA A 39 -3.72 -8.96 8.23
N LYS A 40 -3.12 -10.04 7.72
CA LYS A 40 -3.69 -10.92 6.68
C LYS A 40 -5.01 -11.53 7.15
N ARG A 41 -5.06 -12.05 8.39
CA ARG A 41 -6.29 -12.60 8.97
C ARG A 41 -7.39 -11.54 9.06
N LEU A 42 -7.09 -10.37 9.62
CA LEU A 42 -8.05 -9.28 9.77
C LEU A 42 -8.57 -8.77 8.42
N LEU A 43 -7.71 -8.67 7.40
CA LEU A 43 -8.14 -8.31 6.05
C LEU A 43 -8.96 -9.42 5.38
N LYS A 44 -8.59 -10.69 5.57
CA LYS A 44 -9.42 -11.81 5.08
C LYS A 44 -10.81 -11.76 5.71
N GLU A 45 -10.91 -11.52 7.01
CA GLU A 45 -12.18 -11.38 7.72
C GLU A 45 -12.99 -10.17 7.27
N ALA A 46 -12.32 -9.04 7.02
CA ALA A 46 -12.99 -7.80 6.62
C ALA A 46 -13.43 -7.79 5.15
N VAL A 47 -12.69 -8.44 4.25
CA VAL A 47 -12.88 -8.32 2.79
C VAL A 47 -13.25 -9.63 2.11
N VAL A 48 -12.53 -10.71 2.42
CA VAL A 48 -12.67 -11.99 1.71
C VAL A 48 -13.90 -12.76 2.21
N LEU A 49 -14.08 -12.89 3.52
CA LEU A 49 -15.20 -13.66 4.10
C LEU A 49 -16.58 -13.10 3.71
N PRO A 50 -16.82 -11.78 3.70
CA PRO A 50 -18.11 -11.23 3.27
C PRO A 50 -18.44 -11.53 1.81
N MET A 51 -17.42 -11.63 0.95
CA MET A 51 -17.58 -11.99 -0.46
C MET A 51 -17.92 -13.47 -0.63
N TRP A 52 -17.35 -14.36 0.19
CA TRP A 52 -17.60 -15.80 0.10
C TRP A 52 -18.89 -16.24 0.83
N MET A 53 -19.28 -15.54 1.90
CA MET A 53 -20.43 -15.90 2.74
C MET A 53 -21.39 -14.73 2.97
N PRO A 54 -21.98 -14.13 1.92
CA PRO A 54 -22.84 -12.95 2.04
C PRO A 54 -24.06 -13.17 2.95
N ASP A 55 -24.54 -14.42 3.06
CA ASP A 55 -25.68 -14.76 3.92
C ASP A 55 -25.39 -14.67 5.41
N TYR A 56 -24.13 -14.86 5.80
CA TYR A 56 -23.70 -14.79 7.20
C TYR A 56 -23.52 -13.33 7.66
N PHE A 57 -22.99 -12.49 6.79
CA PHE A 57 -22.68 -11.08 7.07
C PHE A 57 -23.89 -10.15 6.90
N LYS A 58 -24.95 -10.40 7.69
CA LYS A 58 -26.19 -9.61 7.73
C LYS A 58 -26.41 -8.89 9.07
N GLY A 59 -27.16 -7.79 9.04
CA GLY A 59 -27.53 -7.02 10.23
C GLY A 59 -26.32 -6.42 10.95
N ILE A 60 -26.13 -6.75 12.22
CA ILE A 60 -24.98 -6.27 13.01
C ILE A 60 -23.63 -6.81 12.50
N ARG A 61 -23.63 -7.97 11.82
CA ARG A 61 -22.45 -8.61 11.22
C ARG A 61 -22.17 -8.10 9.82
N ARG A 62 -22.67 -6.92 9.45
CA ARG A 62 -22.36 -6.31 8.15
C ARG A 62 -20.85 -6.14 8.00
N PRO A 63 -20.30 -6.29 6.79
CA PRO A 63 -18.88 -6.10 6.55
C PRO A 63 -18.47 -4.65 6.79
N TRP A 64 -17.21 -4.49 7.19
CA TRP A 64 -16.59 -3.19 7.37
C TRP A 64 -16.44 -2.50 6.01
N ARG A 65 -16.97 -1.28 5.89
CA ARG A 65 -16.87 -0.52 4.63
C ARG A 65 -15.60 0.32 4.53
N GLY A 66 -14.97 0.61 5.67
CA GLY A 66 -13.75 1.38 5.76
C GLY A 66 -12.72 0.68 6.64
N VAL A 67 -11.57 0.34 6.07
CA VAL A 67 -10.43 -0.22 6.80
C VAL A 67 -9.22 0.69 6.62
N LEU A 68 -8.58 1.04 7.73
CA LEU A 68 -7.35 1.84 7.74
C LEU A 68 -6.16 0.96 8.15
N MET A 69 -5.18 0.88 7.27
CA MET A 69 -3.88 0.28 7.50
C MET A 69 -2.91 1.34 8.02
N ILE A 70 -2.38 1.10 9.22
CA ILE A 70 -1.50 2.01 9.93
C ILE A 70 -0.16 1.33 10.12
N GLY A 71 0.93 2.04 9.89
CA GLY A 71 2.25 1.53 10.27
C GLY A 71 3.35 2.37 9.65
N PRO A 72 4.60 2.09 10.00
CA PRO A 72 5.73 2.81 9.44
C PRO A 72 5.84 2.60 7.93
N PRO A 73 6.51 3.52 7.21
CA PRO A 73 6.73 3.39 5.78
C PRO A 73 7.56 2.13 5.46
N GLY A 74 7.35 1.55 4.27
CA GLY A 74 8.13 0.40 3.82
C GLY A 74 7.76 -0.96 4.44
N THR A 75 6.65 -1.06 5.16
CA THR A 75 6.13 -2.34 5.74
C THR A 75 5.18 -3.11 4.83
N GLY A 76 4.99 -2.68 3.58
CA GLY A 76 4.21 -3.43 2.60
C GLY A 76 2.69 -3.18 2.61
N LYS A 77 2.20 -2.11 3.23
CA LYS A 77 0.76 -1.73 3.25
C LYS A 77 0.11 -1.71 1.85
N THR A 78 0.79 -1.09 0.88
CA THR A 78 0.37 -1.03 -0.52
C THR A 78 0.38 -2.40 -1.19
N MET A 79 1.35 -3.27 -0.85
CA MET A 79 1.38 -4.65 -1.36
C MET A 79 0.26 -5.50 -0.78
N LEU A 80 -0.06 -5.32 0.50
CA LEU A 80 -1.16 -5.97 1.20
C LEU A 80 -2.51 -5.61 0.57
N ALA A 81 -2.74 -4.32 0.29
CA ALA A 81 -3.95 -3.86 -0.40
C ALA A 81 -4.09 -4.48 -1.81
N LYS A 82 -2.97 -4.58 -2.54
CA LYS A 82 -2.93 -5.23 -3.85
C LYS A 82 -3.29 -6.71 -3.73
N ALA A 83 -2.67 -7.45 -2.82
CA ALA A 83 -2.95 -8.87 -2.62
C ALA A 83 -4.42 -9.15 -2.28
N VAL A 84 -5.04 -8.31 -1.42
CA VAL A 84 -6.48 -8.40 -1.14
C VAL A 84 -7.31 -8.31 -2.41
N ALA A 85 -6.98 -7.37 -3.29
CA ALA A 85 -7.74 -7.16 -4.52
C ALA A 85 -7.61 -8.32 -5.51
N THR A 86 -6.41 -8.90 -5.61
CA THR A 86 -6.12 -10.09 -6.44
C THR A 86 -6.95 -11.28 -6.00
N GLU A 87 -7.04 -11.48 -4.70
CA GLU A 87 -7.64 -12.66 -4.08
C GLU A 87 -9.17 -12.57 -4.03
N CYS A 88 -9.70 -11.36 -3.88
CA CYS A 88 -11.15 -11.13 -3.98
C CYS A 88 -11.65 -11.09 -5.43
N GLY A 89 -10.75 -10.92 -6.42
CA GLY A 89 -11.13 -10.76 -7.83
C GLY A 89 -12.00 -9.52 -8.09
N THR A 90 -11.96 -8.52 -7.21
CA THR A 90 -12.77 -7.30 -7.28
C THR A 90 -12.11 -6.22 -8.14
N THR A 91 -12.90 -5.26 -8.60
CA THR A 91 -12.35 -4.09 -9.31
C THR A 91 -11.55 -3.23 -8.32
N PHE A 92 -10.24 -3.06 -8.57
CA PHE A 92 -9.37 -2.26 -7.71
C PHE A 92 -9.15 -0.86 -8.28
N PHE A 93 -9.50 0.16 -7.50
CA PHE A 93 -9.19 1.54 -7.80
C PHE A 93 -8.01 1.97 -6.93
N ASN A 94 -6.85 2.20 -7.54
CA ASN A 94 -5.69 2.72 -6.83
C ASN A 94 -5.67 4.24 -6.93
N VAL A 95 -5.80 4.92 -5.79
CA VAL A 95 -5.85 6.37 -5.72
C VAL A 95 -4.76 6.87 -4.79
N SER A 96 -3.83 7.63 -5.35
CA SER A 96 -2.85 8.40 -4.57
C SER A 96 -3.38 9.81 -4.34
N SER A 97 -2.97 10.42 -3.23
CA SER A 97 -3.24 11.83 -2.91
C SER A 97 -2.90 12.78 -4.05
N SER A 98 -1.76 12.56 -4.71
CA SER A 98 -1.30 13.30 -5.88
C SER A 98 -2.32 13.32 -7.03
N THR A 99 -3.09 12.24 -7.20
CA THR A 99 -4.08 12.11 -8.26
C THR A 99 -5.35 12.92 -7.95
N LEU A 100 -5.68 13.08 -6.66
CA LEU A 100 -6.86 13.83 -6.23
C LEU A 100 -6.59 15.34 -6.15
N THR A 101 -5.33 15.78 -6.06
CA THR A 101 -4.97 17.21 -6.05
C THR A 101 -4.66 17.73 -7.46
N SER A 102 -5.68 18.21 -8.19
CA SER A 102 -5.47 18.96 -9.43
C SER A 102 -5.26 20.45 -9.13
N LYS A 103 -4.43 21.13 -9.95
CA LYS A 103 -4.22 22.59 -9.89
C LYS A 103 -5.47 23.40 -10.27
N TYR A 104 -6.47 22.78 -10.90
CA TYR A 104 -7.68 23.45 -11.39
C TYR A 104 -8.81 23.43 -10.36
N ARG A 105 -9.34 24.62 -10.02
CA ARG A 105 -10.39 24.82 -9.02
C ARG A 105 -11.65 23.99 -9.34
N GLY A 106 -12.00 23.05 -8.47
CA GLY A 106 -13.26 22.29 -8.52
C GLY A 106 -13.26 21.03 -9.40
N GLU A 107 -12.12 20.68 -10.02
CA GLU A 107 -11.99 19.39 -10.73
C GLU A 107 -11.79 18.23 -9.77
N SER A 108 -11.05 18.44 -8.68
CA SER A 108 -10.78 17.42 -7.66
C SER A 108 -12.04 16.86 -6.99
N GLU A 109 -13.01 17.72 -6.65
CA GLU A 109 -14.30 17.28 -6.05
C GLU A 109 -15.10 16.40 -7.02
N LYS A 110 -15.13 16.78 -8.30
CA LYS A 110 -15.80 16.00 -9.34
C LYS A 110 -15.12 14.65 -9.56
N LEU A 111 -13.79 14.61 -9.45
CA LEU A 111 -13.03 13.37 -9.56
C LEU A 111 -13.37 12.41 -8.42
N VAL A 112 -13.48 12.90 -7.18
CA VAL A 112 -13.91 12.08 -6.03
C VAL A 112 -15.34 11.57 -6.26
N ARG A 113 -16.29 12.42 -6.64
CA ARG A 113 -17.66 11.97 -6.97
C ARG A 113 -17.68 10.89 -8.02
N LEU A 114 -16.97 11.11 -9.12
CA LEU A 114 -16.95 10.17 -10.23
C LEU A 114 -16.22 8.87 -9.86
N LEU A 115 -15.18 8.91 -9.02
CA LEU A 115 -14.52 7.73 -8.49
C LEU A 115 -15.51 6.82 -7.75
N PHE A 116 -16.29 7.38 -6.84
CA PHE A 116 -17.29 6.61 -6.09
C PHE A 116 -18.47 6.17 -6.97
N GLU A 117 -18.92 6.99 -7.92
CA GLU A 117 -19.92 6.57 -8.91
C GLU A 117 -19.44 5.39 -9.77
N MET A 118 -18.18 5.43 -10.21
CA MET A 118 -17.58 4.35 -11.00
C MET A 118 -17.34 3.11 -10.14
N ALA A 119 -16.91 3.26 -8.89
CA ALA A 119 -16.75 2.16 -7.96
C ALA A 119 -18.09 1.44 -7.69
N ARG A 120 -19.18 2.20 -7.52
CA ARG A 120 -20.55 1.64 -7.42
C ARG A 120 -20.98 0.95 -8.71
N PHE A 121 -20.62 1.50 -9.88
CA PHE A 121 -20.96 0.92 -11.18
C PHE A 121 -20.22 -0.41 -11.46
N TYR A 122 -18.95 -0.50 -11.05
CA TYR A 122 -18.11 -1.70 -11.17
C TYR A 122 -18.12 -2.56 -9.91
N ALA A 123 -19.12 -2.40 -9.04
CA ALA A 123 -19.23 -3.20 -7.83
C ALA A 123 -19.41 -4.69 -8.18
N PRO A 124 -18.80 -5.62 -7.41
CA PRO A 124 -18.03 -5.39 -6.19
C PRO A 124 -16.65 -4.76 -6.46
N SER A 125 -16.31 -3.71 -5.70
CA SER A 125 -15.09 -2.95 -5.92
C SER A 125 -14.40 -2.50 -4.62
N THR A 126 -13.09 -2.30 -4.74
CA THR A 126 -12.22 -1.87 -3.65
C THR A 126 -11.51 -0.59 -4.06
N ILE A 127 -11.71 0.49 -3.31
CA ILE A 127 -11.00 1.75 -3.47
C ILE A 127 -9.84 1.75 -2.48
N PHE A 128 -8.62 1.76 -2.98
CA PHE A 128 -7.42 1.91 -2.17
C PHE A 128 -6.91 3.36 -2.22
N MET A 129 -6.80 3.97 -1.05
CA MET A 129 -6.28 5.31 -0.85
C MET A 129 -4.94 5.23 -0.13
N ASP A 130 -3.85 5.43 -0.87
CA ASP A 130 -2.51 5.47 -0.28
C ASP A 130 -2.17 6.87 0.23
N GLU A 131 -1.37 6.93 1.29
CA GLU A 131 -0.92 8.17 1.93
C GLU A 131 -2.07 9.15 2.26
N ILE A 132 -3.16 8.63 2.83
CA ILE A 132 -4.38 9.43 3.10
C ILE A 132 -4.10 10.64 4.01
N ASP A 133 -3.05 10.57 4.84
CA ASP A 133 -2.56 11.68 5.67
C ASP A 133 -2.21 12.94 4.86
N SER A 134 -1.70 12.79 3.64
CA SER A 134 -1.38 13.94 2.77
C SER A 134 -2.61 14.70 2.28
N LEU A 135 -3.77 14.04 2.17
CA LEU A 135 -5.07 14.68 1.90
C LEU A 135 -5.76 15.18 3.16
N CYS A 136 -5.38 14.63 4.32
CA CYS A 136 -6.18 14.70 5.53
C CYS A 136 -5.46 15.36 6.69
N SER A 137 -4.35 16.05 6.42
CA SER A 137 -3.50 16.71 7.41
C SER A 137 -4.32 17.56 8.38
N ARG A 138 -3.82 17.59 9.62
CA ARG A 138 -4.52 18.16 10.77
C ARG A 138 -4.84 19.64 10.51
N ARG A 139 -6.12 20.01 10.65
CA ARG A 139 -6.59 21.40 10.52
C ARG A 139 -5.69 22.33 11.33
N GLY A 140 -5.07 23.33 10.70
CA GLY A 140 -4.49 24.46 11.44
C GLY A 140 -3.11 24.98 11.04
N THR A 141 -2.41 24.42 10.06
CA THR A 141 -1.29 25.16 9.44
C THR A 141 -1.88 26.14 8.44
N GLU A 142 -1.47 27.42 8.50
CA GLU A 142 -1.93 28.53 7.64
C GLU A 142 -1.76 28.28 6.12
N SER A 143 -1.21 27.13 5.73
CA SER A 143 -0.99 26.66 4.37
C SER A 143 -1.98 25.58 3.91
N GLU A 144 -3.07 25.29 4.64
CA GLU A 144 -4.07 24.33 4.15
C GLU A 144 -4.89 24.95 3.01
N HIS A 145 -4.55 24.58 1.77
CA HIS A 145 -5.29 25.03 0.59
C HIS A 145 -6.78 24.68 0.72
N GLU A 146 -7.67 25.65 0.54
CA GLU A 146 -9.14 25.43 0.53
C GLU A 146 -9.58 24.30 -0.40
N ALA A 147 -8.81 24.03 -1.45
CA ALA A 147 -9.03 22.90 -2.35
C ALA A 147 -8.96 21.56 -1.62
N SER A 148 -7.99 21.35 -0.73
CA SER A 148 -7.84 20.11 0.04
C SER A 148 -9.02 19.90 1.00
N ARG A 149 -9.43 20.98 1.70
CA ARG A 149 -10.60 20.93 2.61
C ARG A 149 -11.89 20.52 1.91
N ARG A 150 -12.12 21.02 0.70
CA ARG A 150 -13.31 20.67 -0.09
C ARG A 150 -13.26 19.22 -0.58
N VAL A 151 -12.10 18.75 -1.05
CA VAL A 151 -11.89 17.35 -1.43
C VAL A 151 -12.14 16.41 -0.26
N LYS A 152 -11.61 16.73 0.92
CA LYS A 152 -11.82 15.96 2.15
C LYS A 152 -13.29 15.92 2.56
N SER A 153 -13.99 17.05 2.47
CA SER A 153 -15.42 17.13 2.78
C SER A 153 -16.23 16.28 1.80
N GLU A 154 -15.91 16.34 0.51
CA GLU A 154 -16.57 15.51 -0.51
C GLU A 154 -16.30 14.02 -0.30
N LEU A 155 -15.06 13.64 0.02
CA LEU A 155 -14.69 12.26 0.34
C LEU A 155 -15.54 11.72 1.50
N LEU A 156 -15.68 12.49 2.58
CA LEU A 156 -16.51 12.11 3.73
C LEU A 156 -17.98 11.91 3.35
N VAL A 157 -18.54 12.81 2.54
CA VAL A 157 -19.93 12.69 2.04
C VAL A 157 -20.10 11.43 1.20
N GLN A 158 -19.15 11.11 0.32
CA GLN A 158 -19.22 9.90 -0.50
C GLN A 158 -19.09 8.61 0.34
N MET A 159 -18.23 8.60 1.36
CA MET A 159 -18.09 7.48 2.30
C MET A 159 -19.36 7.26 3.13
N ASP A 160 -19.99 8.33 3.62
CA ASP A 160 -21.27 8.24 4.35
C ASP A 160 -22.40 7.71 3.43
N GLY A 161 -22.37 8.07 2.14
CA GLY A 161 -23.26 7.51 1.13
C GLY A 161 -23.11 6.00 0.96
N LEU A 162 -21.88 5.47 1.03
CA LEU A 162 -21.66 4.01 1.02
C LEU A 162 -22.22 3.33 2.28
N MET A 163 -22.18 3.98 3.43
CA MET A 163 -22.71 3.43 4.68
C MET A 163 -24.24 3.37 4.71
N SER A 164 -24.90 4.24 3.95
CA SER A 164 -26.36 4.39 3.94
C SER A 164 -27.07 3.45 2.94
N GLU A 165 -26.34 2.89 1.96
CA GLU A 165 -26.88 1.93 0.99
C GLU A 165 -27.02 0.55 1.64
N HIS A 166 -28.22 0.28 2.13
CA HIS A 166 -28.62 -1.00 2.71
C HIS A 166 -28.95 -2.03 1.61
N ASP A 167 -28.48 -3.25 1.83
CA ASP A 167 -29.10 -4.53 1.44
C ASP A 167 -28.70 -5.28 0.16
N ASP A 168 -27.66 -4.89 -0.59
CA ASP A 168 -27.13 -5.76 -1.66
C ASP A 168 -25.62 -6.03 -1.54
N PRO A 169 -25.20 -7.23 -1.08
CA PRO A 169 -23.79 -7.60 -1.00
C PRO A 169 -23.12 -7.65 -2.39
N SER A 170 -23.88 -7.78 -3.48
CA SER A 170 -23.34 -7.75 -4.85
C SER A 170 -22.91 -6.35 -5.30
N LYS A 171 -23.35 -5.29 -4.60
CA LYS A 171 -22.99 -3.89 -4.89
C LYS A 171 -22.05 -3.30 -3.85
N MET A 172 -21.31 -4.14 -3.14
CA MET A 172 -20.41 -3.70 -2.08
C MET A 172 -19.22 -2.90 -2.65
N VAL A 173 -19.05 -1.68 -2.14
CA VAL A 173 -17.85 -0.87 -2.34
C VAL A 173 -17.15 -0.75 -1.01
N MET A 174 -15.87 -1.14 -0.98
CA MET A 174 -15.02 -1.07 0.19
C MET A 174 -13.94 0.00 0.01
N VAL A 175 -13.64 0.75 1.07
CA VAL A 175 -12.53 1.69 1.11
C VAL A 175 -11.41 1.12 1.99
N LEU A 176 -10.25 0.87 1.38
CA LEU A 176 -8.99 0.58 2.05
C LEU A 176 -8.14 1.86 2.06
N ALA A 177 -7.74 2.34 3.22
CA ALA A 177 -6.84 3.48 3.34
C ALA A 177 -5.52 3.03 3.97
N ALA A 178 -4.41 3.61 3.54
CA ALA A 178 -3.11 3.44 4.19
C ALA A 178 -2.56 4.80 4.63
N THR A 179 -1.93 4.82 5.81
CA THR A 179 -1.26 6.00 6.33
C THR A 179 0.06 5.64 7.00
N ASN A 180 1.01 6.56 6.91
CA ASN A 180 2.22 6.54 7.73
C ASN A 180 2.05 7.43 8.98
N PHE A 181 1.13 8.40 8.97
CA PHE A 181 1.00 9.40 10.03
C PHE A 181 -0.41 9.34 10.65
N PRO A 182 -0.74 8.31 11.43
CA PRO A 182 -2.10 8.10 11.95
C PRO A 182 -2.58 9.20 12.92
N TRP A 183 -1.65 9.93 13.54
CA TRP A 183 -1.94 11.06 14.42
C TRP A 183 -2.42 12.33 13.69
N ASP A 184 -2.20 12.39 12.37
CA ASP A 184 -2.66 13.49 11.52
C ASP A 184 -4.07 13.27 10.96
N ILE A 185 -4.61 12.05 11.10
CA ILE A 185 -5.97 11.73 10.64
C ILE A 185 -7.00 12.36 11.57
N ASP A 186 -7.91 13.13 10.98
CA ASP A 186 -8.98 13.76 11.74
C ASP A 186 -10.00 12.77 12.31
N GLU A 187 -10.77 13.22 13.29
CA GLU A 187 -11.81 12.39 13.91
C GLU A 187 -12.89 11.95 12.90
N ALA A 188 -13.20 12.80 11.91
CA ALA A 188 -14.21 12.51 10.92
C ALA A 188 -13.85 11.25 10.11
N LEU A 189 -12.65 11.17 9.55
CA LEU A 189 -12.18 10.00 8.81
C LEU A 189 -11.95 8.80 9.73
N ARG A 190 -11.39 9.03 10.93
CA ARG A 190 -11.24 7.96 11.93
C ARG A 190 -12.55 7.26 12.27
N ARG A 191 -13.70 7.95 12.19
CA ARG A 191 -15.03 7.35 12.40
C ARG A 191 -15.55 6.54 11.21
N ARG A 192 -15.18 6.89 9.97
CA ARG A 192 -15.61 6.16 8.76
C ARG A 192 -14.69 4.99 8.44
N LEU A 193 -13.44 5.08 8.86
CA LEU A 193 -12.46 4.00 8.85
C LEU A 193 -12.58 3.21 10.15
N GLU A 194 -13.64 2.41 10.19
CA GLU A 194 -14.13 1.73 11.37
C GLU A 194 -13.11 0.72 11.94
N LYS A 195 -12.49 -0.10 11.07
CA LYS A 195 -11.46 -1.07 11.48
C LYS A 195 -10.08 -0.50 11.20
N ARG A 196 -9.21 -0.56 12.20
CA ARG A 196 -7.83 -0.07 12.11
C ARG A 196 -6.89 -1.25 12.31
N ILE A 197 -6.04 -1.50 11.32
CA ILE A 197 -5.10 -2.62 11.30
C ILE A 197 -3.70 -2.04 11.39
N TYR A 198 -2.98 -2.40 12.44
CA TYR A 198 -1.58 -2.04 12.57
C TYR A 198 -0.69 -3.03 11.84
N ILE A 199 0.26 -2.50 11.09
CA ILE A 199 1.23 -3.24 10.30
C ILE A 199 2.60 -2.90 10.90
N PRO A 200 3.12 -3.76 11.80
CA PRO A 200 4.39 -3.54 12.46
C PRO A 200 5.57 -3.72 11.50
N LEU A 201 6.78 -3.48 12.03
CA LEU A 201 8.01 -3.97 11.42
C LEU A 201 8.04 -5.50 11.40
N PRO A 202 8.70 -6.12 10.41
CA PRO A 202 8.78 -7.57 10.32
C PRO A 202 9.55 -8.17 11.51
N CYS A 203 9.06 -9.29 12.04
CA CYS A 203 9.76 -10.11 13.02
C CYS A 203 10.98 -10.79 12.39
N GLU A 204 11.81 -11.48 13.18
CA GLU A 204 13.00 -12.17 12.67
C GLU A 204 12.65 -13.20 11.58
N ALA A 205 11.64 -14.04 11.81
CA ALA A 205 11.14 -14.99 10.83
C ALA A 205 10.58 -14.27 9.58
N GLY A 206 9.92 -13.13 9.76
CA GLY A 206 9.43 -12.28 8.69
C GLY A 206 10.57 -11.71 7.83
N ARG A 207 11.65 -11.25 8.46
CA ARG A 207 12.86 -10.76 7.77
C ARG A 207 13.54 -11.89 7.00
N GLU A 208 13.65 -13.08 7.56
CA GLU A 208 14.19 -14.24 6.84
C GLU A 208 13.34 -14.59 5.61
N ALA A 209 12.01 -14.58 5.74
CA ALA A 209 11.10 -14.79 4.62
C ALA A 209 11.23 -13.68 3.55
N LEU A 210 11.34 -12.41 3.96
CA LEU A 210 11.60 -11.29 3.04
C LEU A 210 12.91 -11.46 2.28
N LEU A 211 13.99 -11.91 2.96
CA LEU A 211 15.27 -12.21 2.32
C LEU A 211 15.11 -13.30 1.26
N LYS A 212 14.40 -14.40 1.59
CA LYS A 212 14.14 -15.50 0.64
C LYS A 212 13.37 -15.04 -0.59
N ILE A 213 12.35 -14.21 -0.41
CA ILE A 213 11.56 -13.65 -1.52
C ILE A 213 12.42 -12.70 -2.36
N SER A 214 13.16 -11.79 -1.72
CA SER A 214 14.00 -10.78 -2.41
C SER A 214 15.16 -11.40 -3.17
N LEU A 215 15.69 -12.53 -2.71
CA LEU A 215 16.86 -13.20 -3.27
C LEU A 215 16.49 -14.39 -4.17
N LYS A 216 15.21 -14.58 -4.51
CA LYS A 216 14.73 -15.73 -5.30
C LYS A 216 15.41 -15.86 -6.66
N GLU A 217 15.80 -14.74 -7.27
CA GLU A 217 16.48 -14.69 -8.58
C GLU A 217 18.01 -14.51 -8.47
N VAL A 218 18.54 -14.42 -7.24
CA VAL A 218 19.95 -14.12 -6.99
C VAL A 218 20.69 -15.42 -6.64
N LYS A 219 21.81 -15.67 -7.32
CA LYS A 219 22.71 -16.78 -6.96
C LYS A 219 23.40 -16.47 -5.64
N LEU A 220 23.15 -17.29 -4.61
CA LEU A 220 23.79 -17.19 -3.31
C LEU A 220 24.95 -18.18 -3.22
N ALA A 221 26.05 -17.76 -2.58
CA ALA A 221 27.12 -18.67 -2.22
C ALA A 221 26.69 -19.61 -1.07
N SER A 222 27.32 -20.78 -0.96
CA SER A 222 27.00 -21.79 0.06
C SER A 222 27.24 -21.33 1.50
N ASN A 223 28.01 -20.25 1.69
CA ASN A 223 28.32 -19.67 2.99
C ASN A 223 27.32 -18.60 3.46
N VAL A 224 26.24 -18.34 2.70
CA VAL A 224 25.23 -17.35 3.06
C VAL A 224 24.23 -17.95 4.04
N ASP A 225 24.17 -17.39 5.24
CA ASP A 225 23.21 -17.75 6.28
C ASP A 225 22.14 -16.66 6.41
N LEU A 226 20.95 -16.93 5.87
CA LEU A 226 19.83 -15.99 5.89
C LEU A 226 19.29 -15.72 7.30
N ALA A 227 19.38 -16.70 8.22
CA ALA A 227 18.93 -16.50 9.59
C ALA A 227 19.85 -15.51 10.32
N ARG A 228 21.16 -15.65 10.14
CA ARG A 228 22.14 -14.71 10.69
C ARG A 228 21.98 -13.29 10.13
N ILE A 229 21.68 -13.17 8.83
CA ILE A 229 21.37 -11.87 8.21
C ILE A 229 20.08 -11.28 8.79
N ALA A 230 19.02 -12.10 8.94
CA ALA A 230 17.75 -11.67 9.50
C ALA A 230 17.87 -11.15 10.94
N ALA A 231 18.72 -11.78 11.76
CA ALA A 231 19.04 -11.31 13.11
C ALA A 231 19.76 -9.94 13.09
N ALA A 232 20.72 -9.74 12.16
CA ALA A 232 21.44 -8.48 12.02
C ALA A 232 20.57 -7.31 11.51
N LEU A 233 19.44 -7.60 10.86
CA LEU A 233 18.50 -6.63 10.30
C LEU A 233 17.38 -6.22 11.27
N GLU A 234 17.60 -6.33 12.58
CA GLU A 234 16.62 -5.90 13.57
C GLU A 234 16.29 -4.40 13.45
N GLY A 235 14.99 -4.08 13.40
CA GLY A 235 14.49 -2.71 13.23
C GLY A 235 14.47 -2.21 11.78
N TYR A 236 14.84 -3.03 10.79
CA TYR A 236 14.73 -2.67 9.37
C TYR A 236 13.29 -2.85 8.87
N SER A 237 12.82 -1.92 8.04
CA SER A 237 11.55 -2.10 7.30
C SER A 237 11.71 -3.09 6.15
N GLY A 238 10.60 -3.58 5.60
CA GLY A 238 10.65 -4.45 4.42
C GLY A 238 11.34 -3.79 3.21
N ALA A 239 11.15 -2.47 3.05
CA ALA A 239 11.87 -1.69 2.05
C ALA A 239 13.38 -1.63 2.33
N ASP A 240 13.79 -1.47 3.58
CA ASP A 240 15.21 -1.44 3.96
C ASP A 240 15.88 -2.81 3.73
N VAL A 241 15.20 -3.91 4.10
CA VAL A 241 15.67 -5.28 3.82
C VAL A 241 15.85 -5.51 2.31
N THR A 242 14.89 -5.04 1.50
CA THR A 242 14.98 -5.12 0.04
C THR A 242 16.15 -4.30 -0.50
N ASN A 243 16.41 -3.12 0.08
CA ASN A 243 17.55 -2.28 -0.29
C ASN A 243 18.88 -2.93 0.06
N VAL A 244 18.99 -3.58 1.22
CA VAL A 244 20.18 -4.37 1.61
C VAL A 244 20.41 -5.51 0.62
N CYS A 245 19.36 -6.26 0.25
CA CYS A 245 19.46 -7.32 -0.75
C CYS A 245 19.93 -6.79 -2.10
N ARG A 246 19.39 -5.64 -2.53
CA ARG A 246 19.78 -4.99 -3.79
C ARG A 246 21.25 -4.56 -3.76
N ASP A 247 21.71 -3.93 -2.69
CA ASP A 247 23.10 -3.48 -2.60
C ASP A 247 24.07 -4.68 -2.55
N ALA A 248 23.73 -5.73 -1.80
CA ALA A 248 24.49 -6.98 -1.75
C ALA A 248 24.56 -7.66 -3.14
N ALA A 249 23.43 -7.75 -3.86
CA ALA A 249 23.37 -8.34 -5.20
C ALA A 249 24.21 -7.57 -6.24
N MET A 250 24.45 -6.28 -6.03
CA MET A 250 25.29 -5.47 -6.91
C MET A 250 26.80 -5.59 -6.59
N MET A 251 27.19 -6.12 -5.43
CA MET A 251 28.60 -6.19 -5.04
C MET A 251 29.47 -7.08 -5.94
N PRO A 252 29.04 -8.29 -6.38
CA PRO A 252 29.84 -9.10 -7.28
C PRO A 252 30.14 -8.38 -8.60
N MET A 253 29.13 -7.70 -9.17
CA MET A 253 29.31 -6.86 -10.35
C MET A 253 30.30 -5.72 -10.08
N ARG A 254 30.14 -4.98 -8.97
CA ARG A 254 31.05 -3.88 -8.59
C ARG A 254 32.50 -4.35 -8.45
N ARG A 255 32.74 -5.52 -7.86
CA ARG A 255 34.09 -6.11 -7.76
C ARG A 255 34.69 -6.44 -9.12
N LYS A 256 33.87 -6.89 -10.07
CA LYS A 256 34.33 -7.32 -11.40
C LYS A 256 34.61 -6.17 -12.35
N ILE A 257 33.85 -5.07 -12.25
CA ILE A 257 34.07 -3.86 -13.04
C ILE A 257 35.12 -2.91 -12.43
N ALA A 258 35.51 -3.13 -11.17
CA ALA A 258 36.49 -2.31 -10.50
C ALA A 258 37.84 -2.37 -11.24
N GLY A 259 38.26 -1.23 -11.79
CA GLY A 259 39.52 -1.11 -12.54
C GLY A 259 39.41 -1.37 -14.04
N LEU A 260 38.21 -1.66 -14.58
CA LEU A 260 37.98 -1.80 -16.03
C LEU A 260 37.52 -0.48 -16.67
N CYS A 261 37.90 -0.29 -17.93
CA CYS A 261 37.45 0.82 -18.76
C CYS A 261 36.02 0.57 -19.28
N PRO A 262 35.25 1.62 -19.65
CA PRO A 262 33.88 1.47 -20.15
C PRO A 262 33.74 0.55 -21.38
N GLU A 263 34.76 0.50 -22.24
CA GLU A 263 34.79 -0.38 -23.41
C GLU A 263 34.96 -1.85 -23.02
N GLU A 264 35.80 -2.13 -22.04
CA GLU A 264 36.02 -3.48 -21.49
C GLU A 264 34.77 -3.99 -20.77
N ILE A 265 34.08 -3.11 -20.03
CA ILE A 265 32.81 -3.44 -19.35
C ILE A 265 31.74 -3.85 -20.38
N ARG A 266 31.65 -3.17 -21.53
CA ARG A 266 30.68 -3.51 -22.59
C ARG A 266 30.95 -4.85 -23.27
N GLN A 267 32.19 -5.34 -23.22
CA GLN A 267 32.58 -6.63 -23.80
C GLN A 267 32.39 -7.80 -22.82
N LEU A 268 32.08 -7.56 -21.55
CA LEU A 268 31.81 -8.61 -20.58
C LEU A 268 30.54 -9.39 -20.94
N ALA A 269 30.66 -10.71 -21.03
CA ALA A 269 29.51 -11.59 -21.15
C ALA A 269 28.65 -11.51 -19.86
N LEU A 270 27.32 -11.53 -20.03
CA LEU A 270 26.35 -11.53 -18.93
C LEU A 270 26.59 -12.68 -17.93
N GLU A 271 26.96 -13.85 -18.44
CA GLU A 271 27.30 -15.04 -17.65
C GLU A 271 28.54 -14.83 -16.76
N ALA A 272 29.45 -13.95 -17.16
CA ALA A 272 30.61 -13.60 -16.37
C ALA A 272 30.24 -12.66 -15.20
N LEU A 273 29.12 -11.94 -15.27
CA LEU A 273 28.67 -11.02 -14.23
C LEU A 273 27.80 -11.72 -13.16
N ASP A 274 27.24 -12.89 -13.47
CA ASP A 274 26.35 -13.67 -12.61
C ASP A 274 27.12 -14.52 -11.59
N LEU A 275 27.95 -13.83 -10.79
CA LEU A 275 28.72 -14.40 -9.70
C LEU A 275 27.87 -14.55 -8.43
N PRO A 276 28.09 -15.59 -7.61
CA PRO A 276 27.32 -15.79 -6.41
C PRO A 276 27.61 -14.70 -5.37
N VAL A 277 26.56 -14.17 -4.75
CA VAL A 277 26.64 -13.20 -3.65
C VAL A 277 27.13 -13.91 -2.40
N THR A 278 28.13 -13.34 -1.73
CA THR A 278 28.77 -13.90 -0.54
C THR A 278 28.31 -13.22 0.75
N MET A 279 28.49 -13.87 1.90
CA MET A 279 28.14 -13.29 3.21
C MET A 279 28.81 -11.93 3.47
N THR A 280 30.06 -11.74 3.01
CA THR A 280 30.79 -10.47 3.12
C THR A 280 30.15 -9.35 2.32
N ASP A 281 29.43 -9.65 1.23
CA ASP A 281 28.69 -8.65 0.46
C ASP A 281 27.49 -8.13 1.26
N PHE A 282 26.82 -9.02 2.00
CA PHE A 282 25.74 -8.63 2.92
C PHE A 282 26.25 -7.83 4.11
N GLU A 283 27.36 -8.22 4.73
CA GLU A 283 27.96 -7.45 5.83
C GLU A 283 28.32 -6.02 5.39
N ASN A 284 28.90 -5.89 4.20
CA ASN A 284 29.18 -4.59 3.60
C ASN A 284 27.91 -3.79 3.29
N ALA A 285 26.87 -4.42 2.75
CA ALA A 285 25.59 -3.76 2.46
C ALA A 285 24.91 -3.28 3.75
N ILE A 286 24.87 -4.10 4.80
CA ILE A 286 24.29 -3.76 6.11
C ILE A 286 25.02 -2.57 6.72
N SER A 287 26.35 -2.51 6.62
CA SER A 287 27.14 -1.39 7.15
C SER A 287 26.85 -0.04 6.46
N LYS A 288 26.35 -0.08 5.22
CA LYS A 288 26.06 1.12 4.41
C LYS A 288 24.57 1.52 4.48
N CYS A 289 23.68 0.54 4.61
CA CYS A 289 22.24 0.77 4.68
C CYS A 289 21.82 1.09 6.12
N SER A 290 21.46 2.35 6.37
CA SER A 290 20.89 2.78 7.65
C SER A 290 19.42 2.39 7.78
N LYS A 291 18.94 2.23 9.02
CA LYS A 291 17.52 2.03 9.33
C LYS A 291 16.74 3.29 8.98
N SER A 292 15.58 3.13 8.34
CA SER A 292 14.72 4.27 7.97
C SER A 292 13.81 4.75 9.10
N ILE A 293 13.68 3.98 10.19
CA ILE A 293 12.72 4.23 11.28
C ILE A 293 13.48 4.22 12.60
N SER A 294 13.19 5.22 13.45
CA SER A 294 13.76 5.33 14.79
C SER A 294 12.92 4.58 15.84
N GLU A 295 13.53 4.25 16.99
CA GLU A 295 12.81 3.65 18.12
C GLU A 295 11.73 4.61 18.66
N ASP A 296 12.02 5.91 18.74
CA ASP A 296 11.05 6.95 19.14
C ASP A 296 9.79 6.96 18.24
N ASP A 297 9.95 6.67 16.94
CA ASP A 297 8.81 6.58 16.04
C ASP A 297 7.97 5.33 16.30
N LEU A 298 8.60 4.21 16.64
CA LEU A 298 7.89 2.98 17.02
C LEU A 298 7.06 3.19 18.29
N GLU A 299 7.62 3.86 19.31
CA GLU A 299 6.89 4.20 20.52
C GLU A 299 5.65 5.07 20.25
N LYS A 300 5.74 6.00 19.29
CA LYS A 300 4.58 6.81 18.88
C LYS A 300 3.48 5.94 18.28
N TYR A 301 3.82 4.96 17.44
CA TYR A 301 2.83 4.03 16.88
C TYR A 301 2.20 3.16 17.97
N GLU A 302 2.99 2.61 18.88
CA GLU A 302 2.48 1.79 19.99
C GLU A 302 1.53 2.59 20.89
N ARG A 303 1.91 3.82 21.23
CA ARG A 303 1.06 4.73 22.01
C ARG A 303 -0.25 5.01 21.29
N TYR A 304 -0.19 5.33 20.00
CA TYR A 304 -1.39 5.56 19.19
C TYR A 304 -2.28 4.32 19.16
N MET A 305 -1.71 3.14 18.97
CA MET A 305 -2.45 1.88 18.93
C MET A 305 -3.05 1.51 20.28
N ARG A 306 -2.41 1.87 21.40
CA ARG A 306 -3.00 1.69 22.74
C ARG A 306 -4.24 2.57 22.95
N GLU A 307 -4.25 3.77 22.37
CA GLU A 307 -5.35 4.74 22.54
C GLU A 307 -6.48 4.55 21.53
N PHE A 308 -6.13 4.21 20.28
CA PHE A 308 -7.06 4.21 19.14
C PHE A 308 -7.05 2.93 18.32
N GLY A 309 -6.23 1.94 18.69
CA GLY A 309 -6.15 0.66 18.00
C GLY A 309 -7.40 -0.18 18.17
N SER A 310 -7.73 -0.93 17.13
CA SER A 310 -8.69 -2.02 17.23
C SER A 310 -7.91 -3.29 17.57
N SER A 311 -8.24 -3.93 18.70
CA SER A 311 -7.85 -5.33 18.96
C SER A 311 -8.56 -6.28 17.99
#